data_AF-A0A538QAJ8-F1
#
_entry.id   AF-A0A538QAJ8-F1
#
_cell.length_a   1.000
_cell.length_b   1.000
_cell.length_c   1.000
_cell.angle_alpha   90.00
_cell.angle_beta   90.00
_cell.angle_gamma   90.00
#
_symmetry.space_group_name_H-M   'P 1'
#
loop_
_entity.id
_entity.type
_entity.pdbx_description
1 polymer ?
#
loop_
_entity_poly.entity_id
_entity_poly.type
_entity_poly.pdbx_seq_one_letter_code
_entity_poly.pdbx_strand_id
1 'polypeptide(L)'
;MIAAPAARPAAGPPAAGRPTAAGRPPAGQPPAAVAPAVVPVVGCPTPTCVFHAGAGAYFTCLAGGAGACFHFGPSCMPPDACMYDAGDHTYKQCARGSEGTCQQWAAACAPASRCMFDVADGLHHVCDEVAGGACRRYGALCAP
;
A
#
# COMPACT_ATOMS: atom_id res chain seq x y z
N MET A 1 -23.08 32.73 -25.02
CA MET A 1 -21.97 33.62 -24.59
C MET A 1 -22.22 33.96 -23.13
N ILE A 2 -21.52 33.31 -22.20
CA ILE A 2 -21.74 33.47 -20.76
C ILE A 2 -20.52 34.18 -20.20
N ALA A 3 -20.75 35.35 -19.61
CA ALA A 3 -19.72 36.24 -19.08
C ALA A 3 -19.09 35.67 -17.79
N ALA A 4 -17.77 35.70 -17.71
CA ALA A 4 -17.01 35.33 -16.52
C ALA A 4 -16.93 36.50 -15.53
N PRO A 5 -17.13 36.29 -14.21
CA PRO A 5 -16.89 37.32 -13.20
C PRO A 5 -15.41 37.43 -12.79
N ALA A 6 -15.03 38.67 -12.47
CA ALA A 6 -13.69 39.17 -12.25
C ALA A 6 -13.00 38.67 -10.96
N ALA A 7 -11.68 38.52 -11.05
CA ALA A 7 -10.78 38.19 -9.95
C ALA A 7 -10.62 39.37 -8.97
N ARG A 8 -10.61 39.07 -7.66
CA ARG A 8 -10.23 40.02 -6.60
C ARG A 8 -8.77 39.83 -6.20
N PRO A 9 -7.99 40.90 -5.98
CA PRO A 9 -6.64 40.82 -5.42
C PRO A 9 -6.69 40.64 -3.90
N ALA A 10 -5.91 39.69 -3.37
CA ALA A 10 -5.68 39.52 -1.94
C ALA A 10 -4.29 40.05 -1.55
N ALA A 11 -4.28 40.79 -0.44
CA ALA A 11 -3.17 41.58 0.06
C ALA A 11 -2.00 40.75 0.61
N GLY A 12 -0.79 41.32 0.48
CA GLY A 12 0.46 40.82 1.04
C GLY A 12 0.63 41.00 2.56
N PRO A 13 1.82 40.67 3.10
CA PRO A 13 1.98 39.97 4.38
C PRO A 13 2.35 40.88 5.57
N PRO A 14 2.19 40.41 6.82
CA PRO A 14 2.93 40.97 7.95
C PRO A 14 4.06 40.07 8.48
N ALA A 15 5.26 40.66 8.44
CA ALA A 15 6.39 40.63 9.38
C ALA A 15 6.87 39.31 10.05
N ALA A 16 8.11 38.95 9.71
CA ALA A 16 8.95 38.01 10.43
C ALA A 16 9.39 38.58 11.80
N GLY A 17 8.98 37.92 12.88
CA GLY A 17 9.52 38.13 14.23
C GLY A 17 10.89 37.46 14.38
N ARG A 18 11.89 38.23 14.84
CA ARG A 18 13.22 37.74 15.23
C ARG A 18 13.14 37.00 16.58
N PRO A 19 13.72 35.80 16.72
CA PRO A 19 13.97 35.22 18.04
C PRO A 19 15.27 35.77 18.65
N THR A 20 15.15 36.22 19.90
CA THR A 20 16.21 36.70 20.78
C THR A 20 17.14 35.56 21.20
N ALA A 21 18.45 35.83 21.25
CA ALA A 21 19.48 34.85 21.60
C ALA A 21 19.72 34.73 23.12
N ALA A 22 20.06 33.50 23.51
CA ALA A 22 21.02 33.09 24.55
C ALA A 22 20.66 33.25 26.04
N GLY A 23 20.03 32.20 26.59
CA GLY A 23 20.26 31.75 27.98
C GLY A 23 21.06 30.45 27.96
N ARG A 24 22.28 30.47 28.50
CA ARG A 24 23.18 29.30 28.60
C ARG A 24 22.73 28.41 29.76
N PRO A 25 22.33 27.13 29.55
CA PRO A 25 21.99 26.25 30.65
C PRO A 25 23.26 25.81 31.43
N PRO A 26 23.14 25.53 32.73
CA PRO A 26 24.25 25.04 33.55
C PRO A 26 24.71 23.65 33.05
N ALA A 27 26.02 23.47 32.98
CA ALA A 27 26.64 22.18 32.72
C ALA A 27 26.38 21.25 33.91
N GLY A 28 25.51 20.28 33.74
CA GLY A 28 25.18 19.33 34.80
C GLY A 28 24.40 18.14 34.27
N GLN A 29 25.04 16.97 34.39
CA GLN A 29 24.49 15.62 34.25
C GLN A 29 24.52 15.03 32.82
N PRO A 30 25.34 13.98 32.56
CA PRO A 30 25.22 13.21 31.33
C PRO A 30 23.83 12.57 31.29
N PRO A 31 23.11 12.63 30.15
CA PRO A 31 21.83 11.96 30.02
C PRO A 31 22.05 10.46 30.26
N ALA A 32 21.21 9.87 31.12
CA ALA A 32 21.13 8.42 31.23
C ALA A 32 20.94 7.87 29.81
N ALA A 33 21.82 6.96 29.40
CA ALA A 33 21.75 6.35 28.08
C ALA A 33 20.37 5.72 27.94
N VAL A 34 19.50 6.33 27.14
CA VAL A 34 18.22 5.74 26.75
C VAL A 34 18.62 4.53 25.93
N ALA A 35 18.49 3.36 26.54
CA ALA A 35 18.65 2.12 25.81
C ALA A 35 17.74 2.20 24.59
N PRO A 36 18.23 1.87 23.38
CA PRO A 36 17.38 1.88 22.20
C PRO A 36 16.16 1.03 22.51
N ALA A 37 14.98 1.61 22.34
CA ALA A 37 13.74 0.85 22.43
C ALA A 37 13.88 -0.29 21.43
N VAL A 38 13.99 -1.52 21.93
CA VAL A 38 13.92 -2.72 21.11
C VAL A 38 12.49 -2.78 20.63
N VAL A 39 12.23 -2.16 19.49
CA VAL A 39 10.99 -2.38 18.75
C VAL A 39 11.00 -3.89 18.45
N PRO A 40 9.99 -4.65 18.85
CA PRO A 40 9.97 -6.08 18.57
C PRO A 40 10.23 -6.25 17.08
N VAL A 41 11.14 -7.17 16.75
CA VAL A 41 11.26 -7.69 15.38
C VAL A 41 9.94 -8.39 15.13
N VAL A 42 8.97 -7.63 14.62
CA VAL A 42 7.70 -8.13 14.10
C VAL A 42 8.13 -9.14 13.04
N GLY A 43 7.90 -10.41 13.35
CA GLY A 43 8.61 -11.55 12.77
C GLY A 43 8.63 -11.56 11.26
N CYS A 44 9.60 -12.30 10.69
CA CYS A 44 9.70 -12.54 9.26
C CYS A 44 8.31 -12.79 8.68
N PRO A 45 7.72 -11.85 7.91
CA PRO A 45 6.43 -12.10 7.29
C PRO A 45 6.59 -13.36 6.46
N THR A 46 5.70 -14.34 6.67
CA THR A 46 5.65 -15.51 5.80
C THR A 46 5.57 -14.99 4.37
N PRO A 47 6.50 -15.35 3.47
CA PRO A 47 6.47 -14.82 2.13
C PRO A 47 5.14 -15.15 1.46
N THR A 48 4.47 -14.13 0.95
CA THR A 48 3.18 -14.24 0.26
C THR A 48 3.33 -13.97 -1.22
N CYS A 49 2.39 -14.42 -2.04
CA CYS A 49 2.40 -14.14 -3.47
C CYS A 49 1.50 -12.94 -3.75
N VAL A 50 2.08 -11.79 -4.11
CA VAL A 50 1.39 -10.50 -4.22
C VAL A 50 1.39 -9.98 -5.66
N PHE A 51 0.32 -9.27 -6.04
CA PHE A 51 0.24 -8.57 -7.32
C PHE A 51 1.10 -7.30 -7.30
N HIS A 52 1.98 -7.14 -8.29
CA HIS A 52 2.76 -5.93 -8.51
C HIS A 52 2.15 -5.09 -9.64
N ALA A 53 1.46 -4.01 -9.29
CA ALA A 53 0.74 -3.15 -10.25
C ALA A 53 1.59 -2.65 -11.41
N GLY A 54 2.82 -2.17 -11.14
CA GLY A 54 3.71 -1.66 -12.18
C GLY A 54 4.27 -2.72 -13.13
N ALA A 55 4.14 -4.01 -12.80
CA ALA A 55 4.64 -5.13 -13.60
C ALA A 55 3.50 -5.96 -14.21
N GLY A 56 2.27 -5.80 -13.73
CA GLY A 56 1.12 -6.60 -14.16
C GLY A 56 1.27 -8.09 -13.86
N ALA A 57 2.06 -8.44 -12.84
CA ALA A 57 2.39 -9.83 -12.52
C ALA A 57 2.57 -10.04 -11.01
N TYR A 58 2.54 -11.31 -10.60
CA TYR A 58 2.68 -11.76 -9.23
C TYR A 58 4.11 -12.12 -8.87
N PHE A 59 4.55 -11.64 -7.71
CA PHE A 59 5.89 -11.88 -7.17
C PHE A 59 5.81 -12.24 -5.69
N THR A 60 6.82 -12.96 -5.23
CA THR A 60 6.95 -13.30 -3.81
C THR A 60 7.22 -12.02 -3.03
N CYS A 61 6.37 -11.66 -2.07
CA CYS A 61 6.64 -10.57 -1.14
C CYS A 61 7.54 -11.07 -0.01
N LEU A 62 8.77 -10.55 0.05
CA LEU A 62 9.74 -10.88 1.09
C LEU A 62 9.63 -9.94 2.29
N ALA A 63 9.16 -8.71 2.06
CA ALA A 63 8.81 -7.76 3.10
C ALA A 63 7.74 -6.80 2.60
N GLY A 64 6.68 -6.65 3.40
CA GLY A 64 5.56 -5.79 3.09
C GLY A 64 4.91 -5.25 4.35
N GLY A 65 4.00 -4.30 4.17
CA GLY A 65 3.25 -3.65 5.23
C GLY A 65 2.36 -2.55 4.66
N ALA A 66 1.31 -2.21 5.41
CA ALA A 66 0.38 -1.14 5.03
C ALA A 66 -0.15 -1.27 3.58
N GLY A 67 -0.56 -2.47 3.16
CA GLY A 67 -1.13 -2.72 1.83
C GLY A 67 -0.11 -2.84 0.69
N ALA A 68 1.19 -2.68 0.96
CA ALA A 68 2.22 -2.70 -0.07
C ALA A 68 3.30 -3.74 0.21
N CYS A 69 3.96 -4.17 -0.85
CA CYS A 69 5.20 -4.94 -0.78
C CYS A 69 6.38 -4.04 -1.15
N PHE A 70 7.44 -4.06 -0.34
CA PHE A 70 8.64 -3.22 -0.54
C PHE A 70 9.83 -4.02 -1.07
N HIS A 71 9.84 -5.34 -0.83
CA HIS A 71 10.88 -6.24 -1.32
C HIS A 71 10.26 -7.43 -2.05
N PHE A 72 10.41 -7.43 -3.38
CA PHE A 72 9.93 -8.48 -4.26
C PHE A 72 11.02 -9.51 -4.53
N GLY A 73 10.64 -10.79 -4.47
CA GLY A 73 11.44 -11.94 -4.86
C GLY A 73 11.06 -12.45 -6.25
N PRO A 74 11.25 -13.75 -6.53
CA PRO A 74 10.90 -14.33 -7.83
C PRO A 74 9.39 -14.31 -8.09
N SER A 75 9.01 -14.45 -9.35
CA SER A 75 7.61 -14.62 -9.75
C SER A 75 6.99 -15.85 -9.09
N CYS A 76 5.70 -15.78 -8.79
CA CYS A 76 4.98 -16.83 -8.07
C CYS A 76 3.53 -16.92 -8.53
N MET A 77 2.82 -17.93 -8.02
CA MET A 77 1.38 -18.10 -8.21
C MET A 77 0.70 -18.18 -6.83
N PRO A 78 -0.44 -17.50 -6.61
CA PRO A 78 -1.24 -17.69 -5.41
C PRO A 78 -1.64 -19.17 -5.23
N PRO A 79 -1.62 -19.72 -4.01
CA PRO A 79 -1.91 -21.14 -3.77
C PRO A 79 -3.36 -21.53 -4.05
N ASP A 80 -4.29 -20.56 -4.00
CA ASP A 80 -5.70 -20.72 -4.35
C ASP A 80 -6.00 -20.44 -5.84
N ALA A 81 -4.94 -20.16 -6.62
CA ALA A 81 -4.97 -19.77 -8.03
C ALA A 81 -5.87 -18.56 -8.34
N CYS A 82 -6.29 -17.78 -7.32
CA CYS A 82 -7.13 -16.61 -7.52
C CYS A 82 -6.25 -15.38 -7.80
N MET A 83 -6.17 -14.99 -9.06
CA MET A 83 -5.29 -13.91 -9.52
C MET A 83 -6.07 -12.70 -9.99
N TYR A 84 -5.49 -11.52 -9.78
CA TYR A 84 -5.99 -10.26 -10.26
C TYR A 84 -5.69 -10.08 -11.76
N ASP A 85 -6.73 -9.85 -12.55
CA ASP A 85 -6.66 -9.50 -13.96
C ASP A 85 -6.60 -7.97 -14.11
N ALA A 86 -5.44 -7.45 -14.47
CA ALA A 86 -5.24 -6.02 -14.66
C ALA A 86 -6.01 -5.43 -15.86
N GLY A 87 -6.48 -6.28 -16.79
CA GLY A 87 -7.23 -5.86 -17.98
C GLY A 87 -8.67 -5.44 -17.68
N ASP A 88 -9.32 -6.08 -16.71
CA ASP A 88 -10.69 -5.73 -16.30
C ASP A 88 -10.88 -5.45 -14.82
N HIS A 89 -9.78 -5.44 -14.07
CA HIS A 89 -9.74 -5.11 -12.65
C HIS A 89 -10.55 -6.07 -11.76
N THR A 90 -10.58 -7.35 -12.11
CA THR A 90 -11.27 -8.39 -11.33
C THR A 90 -10.35 -9.56 -10.97
N TYR A 91 -10.67 -10.25 -9.89
CA TYR A 91 -10.03 -11.50 -9.51
C TYR A 91 -10.71 -12.70 -10.16
N LYS A 92 -9.91 -13.57 -10.77
CA LYS A 92 -10.35 -14.75 -11.50
C LYS A 92 -9.46 -15.96 -11.18
N GLN A 93 -10.07 -17.13 -11.24
CA GLN A 93 -9.32 -18.38 -11.16
C GLN A 93 -8.38 -18.51 -12.35
N CYS A 94 -7.12 -18.79 -12.07
CA CYS A 94 -6.12 -19.00 -13.10
C CYS A 94 -5.97 -20.49 -13.41
N ALA A 95 -6.42 -20.92 -14.59
CA ALA A 95 -6.27 -22.29 -15.04
C ALA A 95 -4.83 -22.61 -15.51
N ARG A 96 -4.12 -21.59 -16.01
CA ARG A 96 -2.74 -21.75 -16.51
C ARG A 96 -1.89 -20.51 -16.18
N GLY A 97 -1.12 -20.60 -15.10
CA GLY A 97 -0.15 -19.58 -14.70
C GLY A 97 1.21 -19.73 -15.39
N SER A 98 1.89 -18.62 -15.65
CA SER A 98 3.28 -18.58 -16.12
C SER A 98 3.95 -17.28 -15.68
N GLU A 99 5.10 -17.36 -15.02
CA GLU A 99 5.93 -16.21 -14.62
C GLU A 99 5.15 -15.11 -13.87
N GLY A 100 4.21 -15.49 -12.99
CA GLY A 100 3.39 -14.55 -12.23
C GLY A 100 2.22 -13.94 -13.01
N THR A 101 1.96 -14.40 -14.23
CA THR A 101 0.81 -13.99 -15.04
C THR A 101 -0.14 -15.16 -15.27
N CYS A 102 -1.41 -14.87 -15.54
CA CYS A 102 -2.34 -15.89 -15.99
C CYS A 102 -2.51 -15.86 -17.51
N GLN A 103 -2.39 -17.04 -18.13
CA GLN A 103 -2.54 -17.24 -19.57
C GLN A 103 -3.95 -17.71 -19.94
N GLN A 104 -4.68 -18.27 -18.97
CA GLN A 104 -6.05 -18.77 -19.16
C GLN A 104 -6.88 -18.51 -17.92
N TRP A 105 -7.84 -17.59 -18.06
CA TRP A 105 -8.77 -17.19 -17.02
C TRP A 105 -10.00 -18.10 -16.98
N ALA A 106 -10.49 -18.37 -15.77
CA ALA A 106 -11.72 -19.09 -15.52
C ALA A 106 -12.74 -18.18 -14.79
N ALA A 107 -13.58 -18.75 -13.91
CA ALA A 107 -14.60 -18.00 -13.19
C ALA A 107 -14.01 -16.96 -12.23
N ALA A 108 -14.79 -15.91 -11.95
CA ALA A 108 -14.47 -14.93 -10.92
C ALA A 108 -14.28 -15.60 -9.55
N CYS A 109 -13.37 -15.07 -8.74
CA CYS A 109 -13.05 -15.61 -7.42
C CYS A 109 -12.72 -14.51 -6.41
N ALA A 110 -12.54 -14.91 -5.15
CA ALA A 110 -12.01 -14.06 -4.10
C ALA A 110 -10.78 -14.75 -3.50
N PRO A 111 -9.66 -14.03 -3.26
CA PRO A 111 -8.54 -14.59 -2.52
C PRO A 111 -8.97 -15.10 -1.15
N ALA A 112 -8.44 -16.23 -0.70
CA ALA A 112 -8.78 -16.81 0.61
C ALA A 112 -8.47 -15.85 1.78
N SER A 113 -7.46 -15.00 1.63
CA SER A 113 -7.09 -13.98 2.61
C SER A 113 -8.04 -12.80 2.66
N ARG A 114 -8.93 -12.64 1.66
CA ARG A 114 -9.75 -11.44 1.42
C ARG A 114 -8.95 -10.15 1.26
N CYS A 115 -7.62 -10.22 1.15
CA CYS A 115 -6.74 -9.07 0.92
C CYS A 115 -6.70 -8.81 -0.59
N MET A 116 -7.39 -7.76 -1.05
CA MET A 116 -7.59 -7.45 -2.46
C MET A 116 -6.94 -6.11 -2.82
N PHE A 117 -6.38 -6.03 -4.03
CA PHE A 117 -5.74 -4.86 -4.59
C PHE A 117 -6.77 -3.81 -5.01
N ASP A 118 -6.65 -2.59 -4.49
CA ASP A 118 -7.42 -1.43 -4.92
C ASP A 118 -6.63 -0.63 -5.97
N VAL A 119 -7.23 -0.43 -7.14
CA VAL A 119 -6.66 0.38 -8.23
C VAL A 119 -6.68 1.87 -7.94
N ALA A 120 -7.54 2.32 -7.03
CA ALA A 120 -7.69 3.74 -6.74
C ALA A 120 -6.44 4.31 -6.05
N ASP A 121 -5.79 3.54 -5.19
CA ASP A 121 -4.59 3.94 -4.46
C ASP A 121 -3.37 3.02 -4.67
N GLY A 122 -3.56 1.86 -5.29
CA GLY A 122 -2.49 0.90 -5.54
C GLY A 122 -2.08 0.09 -4.30
N LEU A 123 -2.95 -0.02 -3.30
CA LEU A 123 -2.69 -0.74 -2.06
C LEU A 123 -3.62 -1.95 -1.90
N HIS A 124 -3.23 -2.87 -1.03
CA HIS A 124 -4.04 -4.02 -0.66
C HIS A 124 -4.87 -3.72 0.59
N HIS A 125 -6.16 -4.00 0.49
CA HIS A 125 -7.16 -3.78 1.52
C HIS A 125 -7.92 -5.07 1.82
N VAL A 126 -8.38 -5.20 3.07
CA VAL A 126 -9.38 -6.21 3.40
C VAL A 126 -10.63 -5.90 2.61
N CYS A 127 -11.16 -6.89 1.90
CA CYS A 127 -12.41 -6.76 1.20
C CYS A 127 -13.58 -7.25 2.05
N ASP A 128 -14.40 -6.30 2.51
CA ASP A 128 -15.58 -6.58 3.32
C ASP A 128 -16.70 -7.23 2.49
N GLU A 129 -16.80 -6.84 1.20
CA GLU A 129 -17.84 -7.31 0.30
C GLU A 129 -17.26 -7.63 -1.09
N VAL A 130 -17.29 -8.90 -1.50
CA VAL A 130 -16.83 -9.35 -2.82
C VAL A 130 -18.02 -9.68 -3.70
N ALA A 131 -18.03 -9.16 -4.92
CA ALA A 131 -19.03 -9.51 -5.93
C ALA A 131 -18.42 -9.54 -7.34
N GLY A 132 -18.52 -10.69 -8.01
CA GLY A 132 -18.04 -10.87 -9.38
C GLY A 132 -16.52 -10.74 -9.51
N GLY A 133 -15.75 -11.10 -8.48
CA GLY A 133 -14.29 -10.99 -8.49
C GLY A 133 -13.77 -9.59 -8.16
N ALA A 134 -14.64 -8.61 -7.94
CA ALA A 134 -14.25 -7.27 -7.51
C ALA A 134 -14.64 -7.04 -6.04
N CYS A 135 -13.85 -6.21 -5.35
CA CYS A 135 -14.27 -5.70 -4.07
C CYS A 135 -15.28 -4.55 -4.24
N ARG A 136 -16.42 -4.64 -3.55
CA ARG A 136 -17.46 -3.60 -3.50
C ARG A 136 -17.29 -2.67 -2.31
N ARG A 137 -16.59 -3.12 -1.27
CA ARG A 137 -16.31 -2.36 -0.06
C ARG A 137 -14.95 -2.72 0.50
N TYR A 138 -14.01 -1.80 0.38
CA TYR A 138 -12.68 -1.91 0.98
C TYR A 138 -12.71 -1.44 2.43
N GLY A 139 -12.05 -2.21 3.29
CA GLY A 139 -11.81 -1.91 4.69
C GLY A 139 -10.37 -1.45 4.94
N ALA A 140 -9.81 -1.87 6.08
CA ALA A 140 -8.45 -1.53 6.47
C ALA A 140 -7.39 -2.12 5.52
N LEU A 141 -6.21 -1.51 5.51
CA LEU A 141 -5.03 -2.06 4.85
C LEU A 141 -4.69 -3.45 5.42
N CYS A 142 -4.32 -4.37 4.54
CA CYS A 142 -3.86 -5.70 4.92
C CYS A 142 -2.42 -5.93 4.47
N ALA A 143 -1.74 -6.89 5.11
CA ALA A 143 -0.50 -7.40 4.55
C ALA A 143 -0.88 -8.33 3.37
N PRO A 144 -0.35 -8.07 2.16
CA PRO A 144 -0.57 -8.97 1.03
C PRO A 144 0.07 -10.33 1.23
#